data_AF-A0AAW1VTV7-F1
#
_entry.id   AF-A0AAW1VTV7-F1
#
_cell.length_a   1.000
_cell.length_b   1.000
_cell.length_c   1.000
_cell.angle_alpha   90.00
_cell.angle_beta   90.00
_cell.angle_gamma   90.00
#
_symmetry.space_group_name_H-M   'P 1'
#
loop_
_entity.id
_entity.type
_entity.pdbx_description
1 polymer ?
#
loop_
_entity_poly.entity_id
_entity_poly.type
_entity_poly.pdbx_seq_one_letter_code
_entity_poly.pdbx_strand_id
1 'polypeptide(L)'
;MDREWIPLGSSSKYQFTEPFKEGVRSFIEVAKHHVNEKNEISCPCMNCNNTYSLPTNVVNIHLLKNGMVTTYNPWIYHGEHNDLQSQTPLSSPTDVTEPSAGIFDMMSDLFPMANAHVMGNEDDILGEDEDEDIDDP
;
A
#
# COMPACT_ATOMS: atom_id res chain seq x y z
N MET A 1 -16.50 12.48 -4.69
CA MET A 1 -15.87 13.81 -4.84
C MET A 1 -15.61 14.09 -6.31
N ASP A 2 -15.74 15.34 -6.76
CA ASP A 2 -15.52 15.70 -8.17
C ASP A 2 -14.05 15.51 -8.56
N ARG A 3 -13.82 14.93 -9.74
CA ARG A 3 -12.49 14.52 -10.25
C ARG A 3 -12.12 15.13 -11.60
N GLU A 4 -13.02 15.93 -12.17
CA GLU A 4 -12.80 16.61 -13.45
C GLU A 4 -11.62 17.59 -13.41
N TRP A 5 -11.18 17.98 -12.22
CA TRP A 5 -10.02 18.84 -12.03
C TRP A 5 -8.68 18.10 -12.20
N ILE A 6 -8.62 16.77 -12.01
CA ILE A 6 -7.36 16.01 -12.05
C ILE A 6 -6.65 16.14 -13.41
N PRO A 7 -7.33 15.97 -14.56
CA PRO A 7 -6.71 16.16 -15.87
C PRO A 7 -6.16 17.58 -16.10
N LEU A 8 -6.72 18.60 -15.44
CA LEU A 8 -6.28 19.99 -15.58
C LEU A 8 -4.85 20.18 -15.06
N GLY A 9 -4.46 19.43 -14.03
CA GLY A 9 -3.11 19.47 -13.44
C GLY A 9 -2.04 18.84 -14.33
N SER A 10 -2.43 18.02 -15.31
CA SER A 10 -1.50 17.37 -16.25
C SER A 10 -1.04 18.32 -17.35
N SER A 11 -1.68 19.48 -17.51
CA SER A 11 -1.43 20.41 -18.60
C SER A 11 -1.04 21.78 -18.05
N SER A 12 0.12 22.29 -18.45
CA SER A 12 0.63 23.58 -17.95
C SER A 12 -0.29 24.76 -18.23
N LYS A 13 -1.16 24.65 -19.24
CA LYS A 13 -2.20 25.66 -19.53
C LYS A 13 -3.31 25.73 -18.47
N TYR A 14 -3.61 24.63 -17.78
CA TYR A 14 -4.75 24.54 -16.86
C TYR A 14 -4.36 24.33 -15.39
N GLN A 15 -3.09 23.99 -15.10
CA GLN A 15 -2.60 23.79 -13.72
C GLN A 15 -2.71 25.03 -12.81
N PHE A 16 -2.95 26.22 -13.37
CA PHE A 16 -3.10 27.46 -12.60
C PHE A 16 -4.55 27.96 -12.53
N THR A 17 -5.50 27.21 -13.10
CA THR A 17 -6.92 27.54 -13.09
C THR A 17 -7.52 27.32 -11.70
N GLU A 18 -8.55 28.11 -11.36
CA GLU A 18 -9.25 27.96 -10.07
C GLU A 18 -9.90 26.57 -9.88
N PRO A 19 -10.52 25.94 -10.90
CA PRO A 19 -11.05 24.58 -10.74
C PRO A 19 -9.98 23.57 -10.32
N PHE A 20 -8.76 23.69 -10.85
CA PHE A 20 -7.66 22.83 -10.43
C PHE A 20 -7.25 23.10 -8.98
N LYS A 21 -7.04 24.37 -8.60
CA LYS A 21 -6.65 24.73 -7.23
C LYS A 21 -7.71 24.32 -6.21
N GLU A 22 -8.99 24.49 -6.53
CA GLU A 22 -10.09 24.13 -5.66
C GLU A 22 -10.23 22.62 -5.50
N GLY A 23 -10.04 21.87 -6.58
CA GLY A 23 -9.94 20.41 -6.52
C GLY A 23 -8.80 19.93 -5.62
N VAL A 24 -7.61 20.54 -5.73
CA VAL A 24 -6.47 20.24 -4.84
C VAL A 24 -6.79 20.58 -3.38
N ARG A 25 -7.38 21.74 -3.08
CA ARG A 25 -7.77 22.13 -1.72
C ARG A 25 -8.76 21.12 -1.13
N SER A 26 -9.79 20.81 -1.89
CA SER A 26 -10.82 19.89 -1.46
C SER A 26 -10.22 18.49 -1.19
N PHE A 27 -9.33 18.01 -2.07
CA PHE A 27 -8.63 16.72 -1.87
C PHE A 27 -7.84 16.71 -0.57
N ILE A 28 -7.11 17.81 -0.30
CA ILE A 28 -6.33 17.96 0.92
C ILE A 28 -7.21 17.92 2.18
N GLU A 29 -8.38 18.55 2.17
CA GLU A 29 -9.31 18.48 3.31
C GLU A 29 -9.77 17.05 3.61
N VAL A 30 -10.05 16.25 2.57
CA VAL A 30 -10.38 14.82 2.76
C VAL A 30 -9.18 14.03 3.25
N ALA A 31 -8.00 14.26 2.67
CA ALA A 31 -6.78 13.53 3.00
C ALA A 31 -6.31 13.76 4.45
N LYS A 32 -6.58 14.94 5.04
CA LYS A 32 -6.25 15.23 6.46
C LYS A 32 -6.88 14.25 7.45
N HIS A 33 -7.98 13.61 7.08
CA HIS A 33 -8.66 12.61 7.92
C HIS A 33 -8.01 11.22 7.82
N HIS A 34 -7.04 11.05 6.92
CA HIS A 34 -6.38 9.79 6.59
C HIS A 34 -4.86 9.92 6.71
N VAL A 35 -4.41 10.56 7.79
CA VAL A 35 -2.99 10.69 8.11
C VAL A 35 -2.44 9.43 8.79
N ASN A 36 -1.15 9.18 8.60
CA ASN A 36 -0.42 8.15 9.32
C ASN A 36 -0.05 8.62 10.75
N GLU A 37 0.66 7.77 11.51
CA GLU A 37 1.13 8.07 12.88
C GLU A 37 2.01 9.32 13.00
N LYS A 38 2.62 9.76 11.89
CA LYS A 38 3.48 10.95 11.81
C LYS A 38 2.73 12.21 11.36
N ASN A 39 1.40 12.14 11.23
CA ASN A 39 0.56 13.21 10.67
C ASN A 39 0.88 13.53 9.19
N GLU A 40 1.26 12.52 8.42
CA GLU A 40 1.58 12.62 6.99
C GLU A 40 0.57 11.85 6.15
N ILE A 41 0.44 12.24 4.87
CA ILE A 41 -0.41 11.55 3.89
C ILE A 41 0.44 11.07 2.72
N SER A 42 0.04 9.97 2.08
CA SER A 42 0.64 9.54 0.81
C SER A 42 0.50 10.64 -0.24
N CYS A 43 1.55 10.88 -1.02
CA CYS A 43 1.57 11.95 -2.02
C CYS A 43 1.19 11.41 -3.42
N PRO A 44 -0.02 11.72 -3.95
CA PRO A 44 -0.47 11.24 -5.25
C PRO A 44 0.00 12.11 -6.42
N CYS A 45 0.99 12.99 -6.21
CA CYS A 45 1.51 13.80 -7.31
C CYS A 45 2.26 12.93 -8.34
N MET A 46 2.38 13.41 -9.58
CA MET A 46 3.02 12.65 -10.66
C MET A 46 4.44 12.17 -10.35
N ASN A 47 5.18 12.92 -9.53
CA ASN A 47 6.56 12.58 -9.18
C ASN A 47 6.65 11.56 -8.04
N CYS A 48 5.69 11.57 -7.11
CA CYS A 48 5.72 10.72 -5.91
C CYS A 48 4.93 9.42 -6.11
N ASN A 49 3.86 9.46 -6.90
CA ASN A 49 3.01 8.32 -7.24
C ASN A 49 2.59 7.46 -6.02
N ASN A 50 2.16 8.11 -4.94
CA ASN A 50 1.78 7.49 -3.65
C ASN A 50 2.90 6.74 -2.90
N THR A 51 4.15 6.85 -3.34
CA THR A 51 5.29 6.14 -2.72
C THR A 51 5.76 6.79 -1.42
N TYR A 52 5.63 8.11 -1.31
CA TYR A 52 6.11 8.89 -0.18
C TYR A 52 4.93 9.40 0.66
N SER A 53 5.00 9.20 1.98
CA SER A 53 4.18 9.93 2.94
C SER A 53 4.86 11.25 3.27
N LEU A 54 4.14 12.35 3.14
CA LEU A 54 4.65 13.70 3.38
C LEU A 54 3.62 14.52 4.17
N PRO A 55 4.05 15.56 4.89
CA PRO A 55 3.12 16.48 5.54
C PRO A 55 2.15 17.11 4.53
N THR A 56 0.90 17.30 4.95
CA THR A 56 -0.18 17.78 4.08
C THR A 56 0.14 19.06 3.30
N ASN A 57 0.87 20.00 3.93
CA ASN A 57 1.31 21.23 3.26
C ASN A 57 2.28 20.95 2.10
N VAL A 58 3.20 19.99 2.27
CA VAL A 58 4.15 19.58 1.24
C VAL A 58 3.41 18.89 0.08
N VAL A 59 2.45 18.03 0.41
CA VAL A 59 1.61 17.37 -0.61
C VAL A 59 0.79 18.38 -1.40
N ASN A 60 0.23 19.42 -0.76
CA ASN A 60 -0.46 20.50 -1.45
C ASN A 60 0.45 21.20 -2.48
N ILE A 61 1.67 21.55 -2.10
CA ILE A 61 2.67 22.16 -3.00
C ILE A 61 3.01 21.22 -4.16
N HIS A 62 3.25 19.95 -3.88
CA HIS A 62 3.55 18.94 -4.89
C HIS A 62 2.42 18.78 -5.90
N LEU A 63 1.17 18.78 -5.45
CA LEU A 63 0.00 18.72 -6.31
C LEU A 63 -0.14 19.96 -7.19
N LEU A 64 0.04 21.15 -6.63
CA LEU A 64 -0.02 22.40 -7.39
C LEU A 64 1.09 22.50 -8.46
N LYS A 65 2.26 21.94 -8.18
CA LYS A 65 3.43 21.99 -9.07
C LYS A 65 3.41 20.90 -10.15
N ASN A 66 3.11 19.67 -9.76
CA ASN A 66 3.31 18.47 -10.58
C ASN A 66 1.99 17.83 -11.05
N GLY A 67 0.84 18.31 -10.58
CA GLY A 67 -0.44 17.65 -10.82
C GLY A 67 -0.61 16.34 -10.03
N MET A 68 -1.82 15.80 -10.06
CA MET A 68 -2.16 14.49 -9.52
C MET A 68 -2.06 13.42 -10.62
N VAL A 69 -1.63 12.22 -10.25
CA VAL A 69 -1.65 11.05 -11.15
C VAL A 69 -3.10 10.74 -11.56
N THR A 70 -3.39 10.79 -12.86
CA THR A 70 -4.75 10.60 -13.40
C THR A 70 -5.30 9.19 -13.22
N THR A 71 -4.42 8.20 -13.10
CA THR A 71 -4.78 6.80 -12.87
C THR A 71 -5.03 6.48 -11.40
N TYR A 72 -4.80 7.43 -10.49
CA TYR A 72 -5.04 7.23 -9.07
C TYR A 72 -6.55 7.30 -8.76
N ASN A 73 -7.21 6.17 -8.99
CA ASN A 73 -8.63 5.96 -8.80
C ASN A 73 -8.90 4.47 -8.49
N PRO A 74 -9.65 4.13 -7.42
CA PRO A 74 -10.15 5.03 -6.38
C PRO A 74 -9.02 5.54 -5.46
N TRP A 75 -9.31 6.54 -4.62
CA TRP A 75 -8.34 7.07 -3.67
C TRP A 75 -8.19 6.17 -2.44
N ILE A 76 -7.68 4.96 -2.67
CA ILE A 76 -7.56 3.90 -1.65
C ILE A 76 -6.77 4.31 -0.41
N TYR A 77 -5.76 5.18 -0.55
CA TYR A 77 -4.98 5.67 0.60
C TYR A 77 -5.63 6.87 1.30
N HIS A 78 -6.75 7.38 0.79
CA HIS A 78 -7.45 8.55 1.34
C HIS A 78 -8.96 8.28 1.57
N GLY A 79 -9.32 7.02 1.85
CA GLY A 79 -10.63 6.66 2.36
C GLY A 79 -11.66 6.20 1.34
N GLU A 80 -11.35 6.22 0.05
CA GLU A 80 -12.26 5.65 -0.95
C GLU A 80 -12.02 4.14 -1.11
N HIS A 81 -13.05 3.36 -0.80
CA HIS A 81 -13.05 1.92 -1.02
C HIS A 81 -13.66 1.60 -2.37
N ASN A 82 -13.11 0.61 -3.07
CA ASN A 82 -13.77 0.05 -4.24
C ASN A 82 -14.89 -0.87 -3.71
N ASP A 83 -16.15 -0.66 -4.10
CA ASP A 83 -17.32 -1.44 -3.66
C ASP A 83 -17.25 -2.95 -3.97
N LEU A 84 -16.18 -3.41 -4.61
CA LEU A 84 -15.90 -4.82 -4.89
C LEU A 84 -15.60 -5.65 -3.63
N GLN A 85 -15.37 -5.04 -2.45
CA GLN A 85 -15.17 -5.76 -1.18
C GLN A 85 -16.47 -6.03 -0.39
N SER A 86 -17.62 -5.52 -0.83
CA SER A 86 -18.90 -5.71 -0.13
C SER A 86 -19.57 -7.07 -0.39
N GLN A 87 -18.88 -8.00 -1.06
CA GLN A 87 -19.36 -9.36 -1.34
C GLN A 87 -18.53 -10.43 -0.61
N THR A 88 -18.33 -10.27 0.70
CA THR A 88 -18.04 -11.41 1.58
C THR A 88 -19.07 -11.41 2.71
N PRO A 89 -20.04 -12.34 2.74
CA PRO A 89 -20.90 -12.48 3.89
C PRO A 89 -20.09 -13.14 5.02
N LEU A 90 -19.51 -12.32 5.90
CA LEU A 90 -19.01 -12.78 7.19
C LEU A 90 -20.15 -12.69 8.21
N SER A 91 -20.74 -13.83 8.56
CA SER A 91 -21.37 -14.10 9.86
C SER A 91 -21.76 -15.58 9.93
N SER A 92 -20.84 -16.43 10.39
CA SER A 92 -21.25 -17.68 11.07
C SER A 92 -21.29 -17.37 12.57
N PRO A 93 -22.45 -17.47 13.24
CA PRO A 93 -22.48 -17.55 14.69
C PRO A 93 -22.11 -18.98 15.10
N THR A 94 -21.04 -19.12 15.86
CA THR A 94 -20.78 -20.29 16.71
C THR A 94 -21.95 -20.46 17.69
N ASP A 95 -22.74 -21.51 17.52
CA ASP A 95 -23.50 -22.14 18.60
C ASP A 95 -23.11 -23.61 18.64
N VAL A 96 -22.59 -24.03 19.78
CA VAL A 96 -22.15 -25.40 20.03
C VAL A 96 -23.33 -26.22 20.53
N THR A 97 -23.82 -27.16 19.71
CA THR A 97 -24.59 -28.32 20.19
C THR A 97 -24.42 -29.53 19.24
N GLU A 98 -23.38 -30.35 19.51
CA GLU A 98 -23.34 -31.83 19.50
C GLU A 98 -23.78 -32.65 18.24
N PRO A 99 -23.35 -33.92 18.10
CA PRO A 99 -22.29 -34.30 17.18
C PRO A 99 -22.85 -35.06 15.96
N SER A 100 -22.52 -34.60 14.75
CA SER A 100 -22.56 -35.48 13.57
C SER A 100 -21.14 -35.64 13.05
N ALA A 101 -20.54 -36.76 13.43
CA ALA A 101 -19.30 -37.25 12.89
C ALA A 101 -19.43 -37.38 11.35
N GLY A 102 -18.50 -36.77 10.61
CA GLY A 102 -18.29 -37.15 9.19
C GLY A 102 -18.00 -36.05 8.17
N ILE A 103 -17.54 -34.84 8.54
CA ILE A 103 -17.23 -33.80 7.53
C ILE A 103 -15.85 -33.11 7.66
N PHE A 104 -14.89 -33.73 8.35
CA PHE A 104 -13.52 -33.16 8.50
C PHE A 104 -12.38 -34.07 7.98
N ASP A 105 -12.66 -35.05 7.12
CA ASP A 105 -11.67 -36.07 6.74
C ASP A 105 -11.34 -36.10 5.24
N MET A 106 -11.34 -34.94 4.55
CA MET A 106 -11.04 -34.89 3.11
C MET A 106 -10.04 -33.81 2.67
N MET A 107 -9.26 -33.22 3.59
CA MET A 107 -8.16 -32.31 3.22
C MET A 107 -6.76 -32.77 3.65
N SER A 108 -6.61 -34.00 4.14
CA SER A 108 -5.33 -34.51 4.69
C SER A 108 -4.53 -35.41 3.74
N ASP A 109 -5.05 -35.75 2.55
CA ASP A 109 -4.43 -36.72 1.63
C ASP A 109 -3.56 -36.10 0.52
N LEU A 110 -3.35 -34.78 0.49
CA LEU A 110 -2.57 -34.13 -0.58
C LEU A 110 -1.15 -33.71 -0.19
N PHE A 111 -0.69 -34.03 1.01
CA PHE A 111 0.75 -33.94 1.35
C PHE A 111 1.23 -35.18 2.14
N PRO A 112 1.57 -36.28 1.44
CA PRO A 112 2.29 -37.38 2.04
C PRO A 112 3.65 -36.92 2.57
N MET A 113 3.81 -37.19 3.86
CA MET A 113 4.94 -36.92 4.74
C MET A 113 6.31 -37.33 4.19
N ALA A 114 7.29 -36.43 4.30
CA ALA A 114 8.69 -36.83 4.48
C ALA A 114 9.25 -36.06 5.68
N ASN A 115 8.90 -36.57 6.86
CA ASN A 115 9.58 -36.25 8.10
C ASN A 115 10.89 -37.04 8.10
N ALA A 116 11.98 -36.41 7.65
CA ALA A 116 13.34 -36.95 7.77
C ALA A 116 14.12 -36.08 8.76
N HIS A 117 14.06 -36.50 10.02
CA HIS A 117 15.18 -36.60 10.95
C HIS A 117 16.21 -35.46 10.97
N VAL A 118 16.13 -34.63 12.02
CA VAL A 118 17.28 -33.88 12.56
C VAL A 118 18.34 -34.89 12.99
N MET A 119 19.49 -34.88 12.31
CA MET A 119 20.80 -35.21 12.88
C MET A 119 21.74 -34.08 12.54
N GLY A 120 22.35 -33.49 13.57
CA GLY A 120 23.48 -32.61 13.38
C GLY A 120 24.74 -33.39 12.98
N ASN A 121 25.65 -32.70 12.32
CA ASN A 121 27.04 -32.64 12.75
C ASN A 121 27.67 -31.31 12.31
N GLU A 122 28.37 -30.73 13.26
CA GLU A 122 29.56 -29.92 13.09
C GLU A 122 30.57 -30.57 12.11
N ASP A 123 31.27 -29.74 11.33
CA ASP A 123 32.72 -29.77 11.13
C ASP A 123 33.11 -29.09 9.78
N ASP A 124 33.74 -27.92 9.93
CA ASP A 124 34.83 -27.35 9.13
C ASP A 124 34.67 -27.13 7.61
N ILE A 125 34.73 -25.86 7.19
CA ILE A 125 35.98 -25.31 6.66
C ILE A 125 35.95 -23.77 6.60
N LEU A 126 37.02 -23.25 7.18
CA LEU A 126 37.49 -21.88 7.33
C LEU A 126 37.63 -21.09 6.01
N GLY A 127 37.52 -19.77 6.13
CA GLY A 127 38.00 -18.82 5.13
C GLY A 127 37.62 -17.38 5.45
N GLU A 128 38.04 -16.87 6.61
CA GLU A 128 38.12 -15.43 6.90
C GLU A 128 39.37 -14.83 6.22
N ASP A 129 39.24 -13.56 5.84
CA ASP A 129 40.26 -12.52 5.60
C ASP A 129 41.12 -12.68 4.31
N GLU A 130 41.48 -11.64 3.56
CA GLU A 130 42.09 -10.36 3.96
C GLU A 130 41.81 -9.22 2.96
N ASP A 131 42.00 -8.02 3.48
CA ASP A 131 41.88 -6.68 2.89
C ASP A 131 42.83 -6.42 1.72
N GLU A 132 42.40 -5.63 0.73
CA GLU A 132 43.32 -4.78 -0.02
C GLU A 132 42.71 -3.39 -0.22
N ASP A 133 43.17 -2.47 0.64
CA ASP A 133 43.18 -1.04 0.42
C ASP A 133 43.91 -0.72 -0.89
N ILE A 134 43.22 -0.11 -1.85
CA ILE A 134 43.86 0.61 -2.94
C ILE A 134 43.49 2.08 -2.83
N ASP A 135 44.45 2.81 -2.27
CA ASP A 135 44.53 4.26 -2.29
C ASP A 135 45.31 4.72 -3.55
N ASP A 136 45.05 5.97 -3.88
CA ASP A 136 45.26 6.76 -5.11
C ASP A 136 46.69 6.75 -5.73
N PRO A 137 46.86 7.29 -6.96
CA PRO A 137 47.12 8.73 -7.08
C PRO A 137 46.42 9.50 -8.22
#